data_AF-A0A382VFZ7-F1
#
_entry.id   AF-A0A382VFZ7-F1
#
_cell.length_a   1.000
_cell.length_b   1.000
_cell.length_c   1.000
_cell.angle_alpha   90.00
_cell.angle_beta   90.00
_cell.angle_gamma   90.00
#
_symmetry.space_group_name_H-M   'P 1'
#
loop_
_entity.id
_entity.type
_entity.pdbx_description
1 polymer ?
#
loop_
_entity_poly.entity_id
_entity_poly.type
_entity_poly.pdbx_seq_one_letter_code
_entity_poly.pdbx_strand_id
1 'polypeptide(L)'
;MEVKIGIEELREKKIMVCTPMYGGMCSGLYSKACADLSTLATKYQMDLKYFYLFNESLIPRARNYLVDEFIRDENYTHLMFIDADIHFDPNDVLTLAALDKDIIGGPYPKKCIAWEKVRTAVDAGLSDEDPTVLENYTGDYVFNPVENTHKIKVTEPVDVLEIGTGFMMIKRKVFTDFKEAYPQFAYTPDHNRSENFKGDR
;
A
#
# COMPACT_ATOMS: atom_id res chain seq x y z
N MET A 1 10.99 -14.38 10.76
CA MET A 1 10.40 -13.96 12.04
C MET A 1 8.96 -14.46 12.08
N GLU A 2 8.53 -15.06 13.19
CA GLU A 2 7.11 -15.33 13.43
C GLU A 2 6.60 -14.16 14.29
N VAL A 3 5.82 -13.24 13.70
CA VAL A 3 5.35 -12.05 14.41
C VAL A 3 4.15 -12.47 15.28
N LYS A 4 4.37 -12.55 16.59
CA LYS A 4 3.30 -12.77 17.57
C LYS A 4 2.73 -11.42 17.98
N ILE A 5 1.55 -11.09 17.46
CA ILE A 5 0.92 -9.80 17.68
C ILE A 5 -0.11 -9.93 18.81
N GLY A 6 0.01 -9.09 19.84
CA GLY A 6 -1.03 -8.97 20.85
C GLY A 6 -2.28 -8.31 20.26
N ILE A 7 -3.45 -8.94 20.40
CA ILE A 7 -4.71 -8.37 19.89
C ILE A 7 -4.99 -6.98 20.49
N GLU A 8 -4.64 -6.77 21.76
CA GLU A 8 -4.84 -5.47 22.42
C GLU A 8 -4.01 -4.35 21.76
N GLU A 9 -2.79 -4.64 21.32
CA GLU A 9 -1.95 -3.68 20.61
C GLU A 9 -2.56 -3.31 19.24
N LEU A 10 -3.12 -4.29 18.53
CA LEU A 10 -3.79 -4.04 17.25
C LEU A 10 -5.02 -3.13 17.37
N ARG A 11 -5.75 -3.19 18.50
CA ARG A 11 -6.92 -2.35 18.73
C ARG A 11 -6.58 -0.87 18.85
N GLU A 12 -5.35 -0.54 19.26
CA GLU A 12 -4.87 0.84 19.30
C GLU A 12 -4.53 1.38 17.90
N LYS A 13 -4.28 0.49 16.93
CA LYS A 13 -3.96 0.84 15.54
C LYS A 13 -5.25 1.07 14.75
N LYS A 14 -5.75 2.31 14.80
CA LYS A 14 -6.90 2.76 13.99
C LYS A 14 -6.49 3.06 12.56
N ILE A 15 -6.96 2.28 11.59
CA ILE A 15 -6.46 2.29 10.20
C ILE A 15 -7.51 2.87 9.25
N MET A 16 -7.09 3.82 8.42
CA MET A 16 -7.86 4.26 7.25
C MET A 16 -7.23 3.69 5.97
N VAL A 17 -7.93 2.79 5.31
CA VAL A 17 -7.55 2.28 3.98
C VAL A 17 -7.96 3.31 2.93
N CYS A 18 -6.99 3.81 2.20
CA CYS A 18 -7.15 4.84 1.19
C CYS A 18 -6.83 4.28 -0.19
N THR A 19 -7.82 4.24 -1.08
CA THR A 19 -7.65 3.66 -2.42
C THR A 19 -8.13 4.61 -3.51
N PRO A 20 -7.25 5.01 -4.44
CA PRO A 20 -7.66 5.70 -5.65
C PRO A 20 -8.28 4.69 -6.63
N MET A 21 -9.46 4.99 -7.16
CA MET A 21 -10.20 4.13 -8.09
C MET A 21 -10.64 4.93 -9.33
N TYR A 22 -9.88 4.77 -10.41
CA TYR A 22 -10.26 5.34 -11.70
C TYR A 22 -11.59 4.73 -12.18
N GLY A 23 -12.58 5.57 -12.48
CA GLY A 23 -13.91 5.13 -12.91
C GLY A 23 -14.69 4.32 -11.86
N GLY A 24 -14.27 4.35 -10.58
CA GLY A 24 -14.84 3.48 -9.54
C GLY A 24 -14.52 1.99 -9.73
N MET A 25 -13.52 1.67 -10.55
CA MET A 25 -13.15 0.30 -10.84
C MET A 25 -12.11 -0.23 -9.85
N CYS A 26 -12.25 -1.49 -9.47
CA CYS A 26 -11.24 -2.26 -8.75
C CYS A 26 -11.22 -3.70 -9.25
N SER A 27 -10.12 -4.40 -8.98
CA SER A 27 -10.04 -5.83 -9.29
C SER A 27 -10.91 -6.65 -8.33
N GLY A 28 -11.40 -7.81 -8.79
CA GLY A 28 -12.16 -8.72 -7.93
C GLY A 28 -11.34 -9.24 -6.74
N LEU A 29 -10.03 -9.45 -6.94
CA LEU A 29 -9.12 -9.91 -5.89
C LEU A 29 -8.89 -8.85 -4.81
N TYR A 30 -8.78 -7.57 -5.19
CA TYR A 30 -8.75 -6.45 -4.25
C TYR A 30 -10.05 -6.38 -3.45
N SER A 31 -11.20 -6.41 -4.14
CA SER A 31 -12.53 -6.32 -3.51
C SER A 31 -12.74 -7.40 -2.46
N LYS A 32 -12.40 -8.66 -2.81
CA LYS A 32 -12.40 -9.78 -1.86
C LYS A 32 -11.49 -9.52 -0.66
N ALA A 33 -10.26 -9.09 -0.90
CA ALA A 33 -9.28 -8.84 0.17
C ALA A 33 -9.77 -7.75 1.15
N CYS A 34 -10.43 -6.69 0.67
CA CYS A 34 -11.06 -5.68 1.53
C CYS A 34 -12.22 -6.26 2.36
N ALA A 35 -13.05 -7.14 1.79
CA ALA A 35 -14.11 -7.81 2.56
C ALA A 35 -13.52 -8.70 3.68
N ASP A 36 -12.47 -9.44 3.36
CA ASP A 36 -11.77 -10.29 4.32
C ASP A 36 -11.09 -9.46 5.42
N LEU A 37 -10.43 -8.36 5.06
CA LEU A 37 -9.82 -7.42 6.01
C LEU A 37 -10.85 -6.78 6.93
N SER A 38 -12.02 -6.39 6.40
CA SER A 38 -13.14 -5.87 7.23
C SER A 38 -13.62 -6.89 8.24
N THR A 39 -13.74 -8.16 7.82
CA THR A 39 -14.13 -9.27 8.67
C THR A 39 -13.10 -9.52 9.76
N LEU A 40 -11.81 -9.50 9.40
CA LEU A 40 -10.70 -9.73 10.31
C LEU A 40 -10.56 -8.60 11.34
N ALA A 41 -10.65 -7.35 10.89
CA ALA A 41 -10.65 -6.18 11.77
C ALA A 41 -11.81 -6.23 12.76
N THR A 42 -13.03 -6.56 12.30
CA THR A 42 -14.20 -6.75 13.18
C THR A 42 -13.96 -7.84 14.21
N LYS A 43 -13.44 -9.01 13.79
CA LYS A 43 -13.12 -10.13 14.68
C LYS A 43 -12.16 -9.74 15.80
N TYR A 44 -11.16 -8.92 15.49
CA TYR A 44 -10.17 -8.45 16.48
C TYR A 44 -10.55 -7.13 17.15
N GLN A 45 -11.72 -6.57 16.83
CA GLN A 45 -12.23 -5.29 17.35
C GLN A 45 -11.32 -4.10 17.02
N MET A 46 -10.71 -4.12 15.84
CA MET A 46 -9.92 -3.02 15.32
C MET A 46 -10.82 -1.97 14.66
N ASP A 47 -10.41 -0.70 14.74
CA ASP A 47 -11.05 0.40 14.03
C ASP A 47 -10.48 0.50 12.61
N LEU A 48 -11.34 0.26 11.61
CA LEU A 48 -10.98 0.22 10.20
C LEU A 48 -12.00 1.00 9.38
N LYS A 49 -11.54 1.97 8.59
CA LYS A 49 -12.36 2.70 7.62
C LYS A 49 -11.78 2.59 6.23
N TYR A 50 -12.65 2.42 5.25
CA TYR A 50 -12.30 2.54 3.85
C TYR A 50 -12.69 3.91 3.34
N PHE A 51 -11.78 4.55 2.62
CA PHE A 51 -12.06 5.75 1.87
C PHE A 51 -11.59 5.56 0.43
N TYR A 52 -12.56 5.52 -0.48
CA TYR A 52 -12.34 5.31 -1.90
C TYR A 52 -12.52 6.61 -2.66
N LEU A 53 -11.46 7.06 -3.31
CA LEU A 53 -11.53 8.24 -4.16
C LEU A 53 -11.83 7.82 -5.60
N PHE A 54 -13.00 8.20 -6.09
CA PHE A 54 -13.44 7.89 -7.44
C PHE A 54 -13.09 9.02 -8.42
N ASN A 55 -12.82 8.64 -9.67
CA ASN A 55 -12.75 9.57 -10.81
C ASN A 55 -11.65 10.63 -10.74
N GLU A 56 -10.53 10.35 -10.09
CA GLU A 56 -9.30 11.13 -10.24
C GLU A 56 -8.34 10.40 -11.20
N SER A 57 -7.83 11.14 -12.19
CA SER A 57 -7.00 10.58 -13.27
C SER A 57 -5.51 10.67 -12.95
N LEU A 58 -5.09 11.64 -12.13
CA LEU A 58 -3.70 11.85 -11.77
C LEU A 58 -3.40 11.26 -10.39
N ILE A 59 -2.69 10.13 -10.35
CA ILE A 59 -2.41 9.39 -9.10
C ILE A 59 -1.76 10.25 -8.00
N PRO A 60 -0.75 11.12 -8.26
CA PRO A 60 -0.22 12.01 -7.24
C PRO A 60 -1.29 12.91 -6.59
N ARG A 61 -2.19 13.48 -7.41
CA ARG A 61 -3.30 14.30 -6.94
C ARG A 61 -4.31 13.47 -6.14
N ALA A 62 -4.63 12.28 -6.63
CA ALA A 62 -5.53 11.34 -5.95
C ALA A 62 -5.03 11.05 -4.53
N ARG A 63 -3.74 10.75 -4.39
CA ARG A 63 -3.12 10.49 -3.09
C ARG A 63 -3.07 11.71 -2.19
N ASN A 64 -2.87 12.92 -2.73
CA ASN A 64 -3.00 14.14 -1.94
C ASN A 64 -4.41 14.32 -1.37
N TYR A 65 -5.47 14.03 -2.13
CA TYR A 65 -6.85 14.09 -1.62
C TYR A 65 -7.14 13.00 -0.58
N LEU A 66 -6.59 11.80 -0.76
CA LEU A 66 -6.70 10.73 0.23
C LEU A 66 -6.00 11.12 1.55
N VAL A 67 -4.82 11.74 1.47
CA VAL A 67 -4.08 12.25 2.65
C VAL A 67 -4.85 13.39 3.31
N ASP A 68 -5.41 14.33 2.55
CA ASP A 68 -6.26 15.40 3.08
C ASP A 68 -7.43 14.85 3.90
N GLU A 69 -8.16 13.87 3.35
CA GLU A 69 -9.24 13.21 4.07
C GLU A 69 -8.77 12.53 5.37
N PHE A 70 -7.67 11.77 5.31
CA PHE A 70 -7.10 11.12 6.48
C PHE A 70 -6.66 12.13 7.56
N ILE A 71 -6.03 13.23 7.15
CA ILE A 71 -5.57 14.26 8.09
C ILE A 71 -6.76 14.92 8.79
N ARG A 72 -7.84 15.23 8.07
CA ARG A 72 -9.06 15.81 8.65
C ARG A 72 -9.75 14.89 9.66
N ASP A 73 -9.71 13.59 9.44
CA ASP A 73 -10.30 12.61 10.36
C ASP A 73 -9.29 12.20 11.44
N GLU A 74 -9.19 13.01 12.49
CA GLU A 74 -8.22 12.84 13.59
C GLU A 74 -8.38 11.52 14.37
N ASN A 75 -9.46 10.76 14.14
CA ASN A 75 -9.68 9.49 14.80
C ASN A 75 -8.69 8.40 14.37
N TYR A 76 -8.11 8.48 13.16
CA TYR A 76 -7.27 7.42 12.62
C TYR A 76 -5.79 7.66 12.89
N THR A 77 -5.03 6.61 13.15
CA THR A 77 -3.60 6.70 13.50
C THR A 77 -2.69 6.32 12.33
N HIS A 78 -3.18 5.47 11.43
CA HIS A 78 -2.43 4.96 10.28
C HIS A 78 -3.24 5.17 9.00
N LEU A 79 -2.58 5.73 7.98
CA LEU A 79 -3.06 5.71 6.61
C LEU A 79 -2.51 4.45 5.94
N MET A 80 -3.36 3.66 5.29
CA MET A 80 -2.97 2.49 4.52
C MET A 80 -3.34 2.70 3.05
N PHE A 81 -2.37 3.03 2.20
CA PHE A 81 -2.58 3.05 0.77
C PHE A 81 -2.63 1.64 0.21
N ILE A 82 -3.70 1.36 -0.56
CA ILE A 82 -3.81 0.14 -1.35
C ILE A 82 -4.30 0.55 -2.74
N ASP A 83 -3.57 0.23 -3.80
CA ASP A 83 -4.03 0.46 -5.17
C ASP A 83 -5.15 -0.54 -5.53
N ALA A 84 -6.13 -0.12 -6.34
CA ALA A 84 -7.35 -0.89 -6.60
C ALA A 84 -7.15 -2.20 -7.39
N ASP A 85 -5.94 -2.43 -7.91
CA ASP A 85 -5.51 -3.62 -8.63
C ASP A 85 -4.54 -4.50 -7.84
N ILE A 86 -4.30 -4.19 -6.56
CA ILE A 86 -3.43 -4.98 -5.68
C ILE A 86 -4.25 -6.01 -4.89
N HIS A 87 -3.86 -7.27 -5.05
CA HIS A 87 -4.28 -8.34 -4.16
C HIS A 87 -3.35 -8.41 -2.94
N PHE A 88 -3.90 -8.70 -1.76
CA PHE A 88 -3.15 -8.78 -0.52
C PHE A 88 -3.79 -9.78 0.45
N ASP A 89 -2.98 -10.30 1.38
CA ASP A 89 -3.49 -11.01 2.56
C ASP A 89 -3.87 -9.98 3.63
N PRO A 90 -5.09 -10.01 4.19
CA PRO A 90 -5.46 -9.15 5.32
C PRO A 90 -4.49 -9.17 6.50
N ASN A 91 -3.83 -10.30 6.77
CA ASN A 91 -2.84 -10.42 7.83
C ASN A 91 -1.61 -9.55 7.58
N ASP A 92 -1.29 -9.24 6.32
CA ASP A 92 -0.19 -8.34 5.99
C ASP A 92 -0.48 -6.93 6.51
N VAL A 93 -1.71 -6.44 6.37
CA VAL A 93 -2.10 -5.11 6.89
C VAL A 93 -1.96 -5.05 8.42
N LEU A 94 -2.39 -6.10 9.12
CA LEU A 94 -2.23 -6.22 10.57
C LEU A 94 -0.76 -6.29 10.98
N THR A 95 0.05 -7.05 10.21
CA THR A 95 1.49 -7.18 10.45
C THR A 95 2.20 -5.84 10.28
N LEU A 96 1.89 -5.09 9.22
CA LEU A 96 2.43 -3.74 9.00
C LEU A 96 2.11 -2.81 10.17
N ALA A 97 0.88 -2.86 10.69
CA ALA A 97 0.48 -2.05 11.85
C ALA A 97 1.21 -2.44 13.14
N ALA A 98 1.49 -3.74 13.34
CA ALA A 98 2.18 -4.26 14.52
C ALA A 98 3.70 -4.04 14.49
N LEU A 99 4.31 -3.97 13.30
CA LEU A 99 5.74 -3.69 13.17
C LEU A 99 6.10 -2.24 13.55
N ASP A 100 5.10 -1.38 13.71
CA ASP A 100 5.17 -0.05 14.30
C ASP A 100 6.26 0.86 13.70
N LYS A 101 6.42 0.80 12.38
CA LYS A 101 7.33 1.68 11.63
C LYS A 101 6.61 2.95 11.17
N ASP A 102 7.37 4.02 10.99
CA ASP A 102 6.83 5.31 10.56
C ASP A 102 6.23 5.26 9.16
N ILE A 103 6.97 4.61 8.25
CA ILE A 103 6.57 4.28 6.89
C ILE A 103 6.96 2.83 6.67
N ILE A 104 6.04 2.00 6.18
CA ILE A 104 6.29 0.60 5.87
C ILE A 104 5.40 0.16 4.72
N GLY A 105 5.86 -0.75 3.86
CA GLY A 105 5.06 -1.29 2.78
C GLY A 105 5.41 -2.74 2.50
N GLY A 106 4.48 -3.44 1.86
CA GLY A 106 4.71 -4.78 1.33
C GLY A 106 5.14 -4.68 -0.13
N PRO A 107 6.17 -5.41 -0.56
CA PRO A 107 6.54 -5.45 -1.97
C PRO A 107 5.46 -6.15 -2.78
N TYR A 108 5.17 -5.62 -3.96
CA TYR A 108 4.27 -6.22 -4.95
C TYR A 108 4.96 -6.23 -6.32
N PRO A 109 4.58 -7.16 -7.23
CA PRO A 109 5.20 -7.26 -8.54
C PRO A 109 4.91 -6.02 -9.39
N LYS A 110 5.90 -5.62 -10.19
CA LYS A 110 5.74 -4.64 -11.27
C LYS A 110 4.77 -5.19 -12.31
N LYS A 111 4.07 -4.28 -13.00
CA LYS A 111 3.14 -4.63 -14.09
C LYS A 111 3.87 -5.14 -15.35
N CYS A 112 5.17 -4.86 -15.48
CA CYS A 112 5.98 -5.33 -16.59
C CYS A 112 6.38 -6.79 -16.37
N ILE A 113 6.18 -7.60 -17.40
CA ILE A 113 6.67 -8.97 -17.43
C ILE A 113 8.17 -8.94 -17.76
N ALA A 114 8.98 -9.59 -16.95
CA ALA A 114 10.41 -9.82 -17.18
C ALA A 114 10.62 -10.88 -18.28
N TRP A 115 10.29 -10.51 -19.53
CA TRP A 115 10.31 -11.43 -20.67
C TRP A 115 11.65 -12.10 -20.89
N GLU A 116 12.75 -11.44 -20.55
CA GLU A 116 14.09 -12.01 -20.58
C GLU A 116 14.27 -13.19 -19.60
N LYS A 117 13.69 -13.10 -18.41
CA LYS A 117 13.72 -14.19 -17.41
C LYS A 117 12.82 -15.34 -17.84
N VAL A 118 11.63 -15.03 -18.33
CA VAL A 118 10.70 -16.02 -18.90
C VAL A 118 11.37 -16.78 -20.03
N ARG A 119 11.99 -16.07 -20.98
CA ARG A 119 12.73 -16.70 -22.08
C ARG A 119 13.86 -17.59 -21.57
N THR A 120 14.64 -17.12 -20.60
CA THR A 120 15.74 -17.91 -20.02
C THR A 120 15.22 -19.20 -19.37
N ALA A 121 14.08 -19.16 -18.68
CA ALA A 121 13.46 -20.34 -18.07
C ALA A 121 12.97 -21.34 -19.14
N VAL A 122 12.40 -20.85 -20.24
CA VAL A 122 12.01 -21.68 -21.40
C VAL A 122 13.23 -22.33 -22.05
N ASP A 123 14.27 -21.55 -22.34
CA ASP A 123 15.51 -22.04 -22.97
C ASP A 123 16.23 -23.08 -22.08
N ALA A 124 15.99 -23.05 -20.76
CA ALA A 124 16.50 -24.02 -19.80
C ALA A 124 15.60 -25.26 -19.60
N GLY A 125 14.48 -25.37 -20.32
CA GLY A 125 13.54 -26.50 -20.25
C GLY A 125 12.70 -26.56 -18.97
N LEU A 126 12.67 -25.48 -18.18
CA LEU A 126 11.97 -25.47 -16.87
C LEU A 126 10.44 -25.54 -17.00
N SER A 127 9.92 -25.31 -18.20
CA SER A 127 8.49 -25.31 -18.52
C SER A 127 8.07 -26.47 -19.42
N ASP A 128 8.97 -27.43 -19.69
CA ASP A 128 8.72 -28.51 -20.67
C ASP A 128 7.61 -29.46 -20.21
N GLU A 129 7.53 -29.74 -18.91
CA GLU A 129 6.49 -30.58 -18.31
C GLU A 129 5.23 -29.80 -17.95
N ASP A 130 5.40 -28.55 -17.49
CA ASP A 130 4.30 -27.68 -17.08
C ASP A 130 4.61 -26.20 -17.41
N PRO A 131 3.90 -25.59 -18.38
CA PRO A 131 4.12 -24.20 -18.74
C PRO A 131 3.70 -23.20 -17.66
N THR A 132 2.86 -23.58 -16.70
CA THR A 132 2.38 -22.66 -15.65
C THR A 132 3.49 -22.26 -14.67
N VAL A 133 4.56 -23.05 -14.58
CA VAL A 133 5.76 -22.73 -13.78
C VAL A 133 6.40 -21.40 -14.18
N LEU A 134 6.19 -20.94 -15.43
CA LEU A 134 6.68 -19.66 -15.93
C LEU A 134 6.14 -18.46 -15.16
N GLU A 135 4.99 -18.57 -14.49
CA GLU A 135 4.42 -17.51 -13.66
C GLU A 135 5.42 -17.01 -12.60
N ASN A 136 6.25 -17.90 -12.06
CA ASN A 136 7.29 -17.59 -11.06
C ASN A 136 8.46 -16.76 -11.61
N TYR A 137 8.57 -16.61 -12.93
CA TYR A 137 9.65 -15.89 -13.61
C TYR A 137 9.19 -14.57 -14.24
N THR A 138 7.92 -14.22 -14.07
CA THR A 138 7.32 -13.05 -14.71
C THR A 138 7.61 -11.73 -14.00
N GLY A 139 7.88 -11.76 -12.69
CA GLY A 139 7.86 -10.57 -11.84
C GLY A 139 9.23 -10.04 -11.43
N ASP A 140 9.38 -8.72 -11.52
CA ASP A 140 10.28 -7.93 -10.66
C ASP A 140 9.46 -7.28 -9.55
N TYR A 141 10.01 -7.15 -8.34
CA TYR A 141 9.31 -6.51 -7.22
C TYR A 141 9.61 -5.01 -7.12
N VAL A 142 8.66 -4.23 -6.59
CA VAL A 142 8.79 -2.77 -6.41
C VAL A 142 9.41 -2.45 -5.04
N PHE A 143 10.74 -2.56 -4.91
CA PHE A 143 11.49 -1.99 -3.78
C PHE A 143 12.98 -1.82 -4.14
N ASN A 144 13.66 -0.83 -3.54
CA ASN A 144 15.11 -0.65 -3.67
C ASN A 144 15.80 -0.76 -2.30
N PRO A 145 16.63 -1.79 -2.06
CA PRO A 145 17.35 -1.92 -0.81
C PRO A 145 18.44 -0.84 -0.65
N VAL A 146 18.84 -0.56 0.60
CA VAL A 146 19.97 0.34 0.89
C VAL A 146 21.29 -0.21 0.33
N GLU A 147 22.24 0.70 0.05
CA GLU A 147 23.56 0.34 -0.47
C GLU A 147 24.25 -0.75 0.38
N ASN A 148 24.93 -1.71 -0.27
CA ASN A 148 25.59 -2.89 0.32
C ASN A 148 24.65 -3.97 0.92
N THR A 149 23.36 -3.97 0.57
CA THR A 149 22.47 -5.10 0.91
C THR A 149 22.70 -6.28 -0.03
N HIS A 150 23.43 -7.31 0.45
CA HIS A 150 23.73 -8.50 -0.36
C HIS A 150 22.80 -9.70 -0.10
N LYS A 151 22.04 -9.68 1.00
CA LYS A 151 21.10 -10.73 1.39
C LYS A 151 19.88 -10.10 2.02
N ILE A 152 18.71 -10.51 1.56
CA ILE A 152 17.42 -10.12 2.12
C ILE A 152 16.82 -11.35 2.78
N LYS A 153 16.54 -11.26 4.08
CA LYS A 153 15.70 -12.24 4.74
C LYS A 153 14.25 -11.87 4.49
N VAL A 154 13.56 -12.67 3.70
CA VAL A 154 12.13 -12.47 3.36
C VAL A 154 11.24 -12.38 4.61
N THR A 155 11.70 -12.91 5.73
CA THR A 155 10.91 -13.01 6.97
C THR A 155 11.16 -11.86 7.97
N GLU A 156 11.92 -10.84 7.60
CA GLU A 156 12.25 -9.68 8.44
C GLU A 156 12.06 -8.39 7.62
N PRO A 157 11.59 -7.28 8.22
CA PRO A 157 11.58 -5.99 7.54
C PRO A 157 12.99 -5.56 7.14
N VAL A 158 13.11 -4.91 5.98
CA VAL A 158 14.39 -4.43 5.45
C VAL A 158 14.28 -2.95 5.16
N ASP A 159 15.32 -2.20 5.53
CA ASP A 159 15.43 -0.79 5.22
C ASP A 159 15.67 -0.60 3.71
N VAL A 160 14.94 0.35 3.13
CA VAL A 160 14.84 0.58 1.70
C VAL A 160 14.86 2.07 1.42
N LEU A 161 15.43 2.47 0.28
CA LEU A 161 15.48 3.87 -0.15
C LEU A 161 14.10 4.32 -0.67
N GLU A 162 13.38 3.42 -1.33
CA GLU A 162 12.05 3.66 -1.86
C GLU A 162 11.21 2.38 -1.86
N ILE A 163 9.89 2.57 -1.71
CA ILE A 163 8.86 1.54 -1.79
C ILE A 163 7.73 1.96 -2.72
N GLY A 164 7.11 0.97 -3.33
CA GLY A 164 5.84 1.15 -4.02
C GLY A 164 4.77 1.66 -3.07
N THR A 165 4.02 2.65 -3.53
CA THR A 165 2.99 3.35 -2.76
C THR A 165 1.59 2.75 -2.95
N GLY A 166 1.49 1.60 -3.63
CA GLY A 166 0.27 0.85 -3.84
C GLY A 166 -0.03 -0.20 -2.78
N PHE A 167 0.86 -0.40 -1.81
CA PHE A 167 0.62 -1.19 -0.60
C PHE A 167 1.53 -0.69 0.53
N MET A 168 1.18 0.45 1.11
CA MET A 168 2.02 1.21 2.03
C MET A 168 1.23 1.79 3.20
N MET A 169 1.73 1.61 4.41
CA MET A 169 1.23 2.19 5.64
C MET A 169 2.11 3.36 6.10
N ILE A 170 1.47 4.46 6.51
CA ILE A 170 2.12 5.67 7.04
C ILE A 170 1.47 6.05 8.37
N LYS A 171 2.26 6.28 9.40
CA LYS A 171 1.78 6.84 10.68
C LYS A 171 1.39 8.31 10.53
N ARG A 172 0.33 8.73 11.22
CA ARG A 172 -0.15 10.13 11.21
C ARG A 172 0.97 11.16 11.44
N LYS A 173 1.85 10.92 12.41
CA LYS A 173 2.92 11.87 12.78
C LYS A 173 3.82 12.22 11.58
N VAL A 174 4.03 11.29 10.65
CA VAL A 174 4.88 11.48 9.47
C VAL A 174 4.37 12.64 8.61
N PHE A 175 3.06 12.84 8.50
CA PHE A 175 2.51 13.96 7.74
C PHE A 175 2.75 15.31 8.42
N THR A 176 2.70 15.35 9.76
CA THR A 176 3.07 16.54 10.53
C THR A 176 4.55 16.85 10.38
N ASP A 177 5.41 15.84 10.60
CA ASP A 177 6.86 15.95 10.46
C ASP A 177 7.24 16.40 9.03
N PHE A 178 6.59 15.82 8.01
CA PHE A 178 6.83 16.17 6.60
C PHE A 178 6.41 17.60 6.28
N LYS A 179 5.27 18.07 6.81
CA LYS A 179 4.80 19.45 6.62
C LYS A 179 5.76 20.46 7.24
N GLU A 180 6.29 20.16 8.43
CA GLU A 180 7.24 21.03 9.13
C GLU A 180 8.61 21.06 8.45
N ALA A 181 9.12 19.89 8.05
CA ALA A 181 10.43 19.77 7.40
C ALA A 181 10.44 20.26 5.94
N TYR A 182 9.31 20.15 5.24
CA TYR A 182 9.20 20.45 3.81
C TYR A 182 7.99 21.34 3.46
N PRO A 183 7.88 22.55 4.01
CA PRO A 183 6.75 23.45 3.76
C PRO A 183 6.58 23.83 2.27
N GLN A 184 7.65 23.75 1.49
CA GLN A 184 7.64 24.01 0.04
C GLN A 184 6.83 22.98 -0.76
N PHE A 185 6.51 21.81 -0.19
CA PHE A 185 5.67 20.79 -0.83
C PHE A 185 4.18 20.92 -0.47
N ALA A 186 3.77 22.02 0.17
CA ALA A 186 2.37 22.33 0.35
C ALA A 186 1.65 22.37 -1.00
N TYR A 187 0.53 21.65 -1.08
CA TYR A 187 -0.27 21.52 -2.29
C TYR A 187 -1.65 22.13 -2.07
N THR A 188 -2.01 23.08 -2.94
CA THR A 188 -3.38 23.60 -3.02
C THR A 188 -4.12 22.86 -4.14
N PRO A 189 -5.21 22.15 -3.85
CA PRO A 189 -6.08 21.55 -4.86
C PRO A 189 -6.51 22.55 -5.95
N ASP A 190 -6.64 22.11 -7.20
CA ASP A 190 -7.00 22.96 -8.34
C ASP A 190 -8.30 22.54 -9.06
N HIS A 191 -8.86 21.37 -8.75
CA HIS A 191 -9.91 20.75 -9.57
C HIS A 191 -11.10 20.15 -8.80
N ASN A 192 -10.91 19.72 -7.55
CA ASN A 192 -11.96 18.97 -6.84
C ASN A 192 -13.02 19.92 -6.29
N ARG A 193 -14.23 19.95 -6.89
CA ARG A 193 -15.38 20.75 -6.43
C ARG A 193 -16.07 20.19 -5.16
N SER A 194 -15.29 19.71 -4.20
CA SER A 194 -15.79 19.28 -2.89
C SER A 194 -16.31 20.49 -2.10
N GLU A 195 -17.17 20.27 -1.10
CA GLU A 195 -17.66 21.36 -0.22
C GLU A 195 -16.51 22.14 0.45
N ASN A 196 -15.35 21.50 0.64
CA ASN A 196 -14.16 22.09 1.24
C ASN A 196 -13.28 22.85 0.23
N PHE A 197 -13.64 22.87 -1.06
CA PHE A 197 -12.91 23.58 -2.09
C PHE A 197 -13.54 24.94 -2.38
N LYS A 198 -12.76 26.01 -2.17
CA LYS A 198 -13.22 27.39 -2.36
C LYS A 198 -12.97 27.94 -3.77
N GLY A 199 -12.13 27.29 -4.57
CA GLY A 199 -11.86 27.68 -5.96
C GLY A 199 -11.04 28.97 -6.12
N ASP A 200 -10.45 29.47 -5.03
CA ASP A 200 -9.53 30.59 -5.03
C ASP A 200 -8.14 30.15 -5.53
N ARG A 201 -7.55 30.94 -6.42
CA ARG A 201 -6.17 30.81 -6.92
C ARG A 201 -5.33 31.92 -6.31
#